data_AF-A0A7V6KFK6-F1
#
_entry.id   AF-A0A7V6KFK6-F1
#
_cell.length_a   1.000
_cell.length_b   1.000
_cell.length_c   1.000
_cell.angle_alpha   90.00
_cell.angle_beta   90.00
_cell.angle_gamma   90.00
#
_symmetry.space_group_name_H-M   'P 1'
#
loop_
_entity.id
_entity.type
_entity.pdbx_description
1 polymer ?
#
loop_
_entity_poly.entity_id
_entity_poly.type
_entity_poly.pdbx_seq_one_letter_code
_entity_poly.pdbx_strand_id
1 'polypeptide(L)'
;GGLDSMIWTISLILCAMIFGGVMETTGMLGSLVDVILKIAKGVGGLVTATIVTCIFINFVTADQYLSIVITGRMYKTAYEAENLHPKNLSRALEDSGTLTSPLIPWNTCGAFMIEALAIEPWSYVPYAFLNWLNPIVSIIYGFTGFSMEKLDKTKDTATV
;
A
#
# COMPACT_ATOMS: atom_id res chain seq x y z
N GLY A 1 13.92 19.65 18.95
CA GLY A 1 14.01 20.00 17.50
C GLY A 1 13.34 18.91 16.67
N GLY A 2 13.26 19.03 15.34
CA GLY A 2 12.45 18.12 14.49
C GLY A 2 12.62 16.61 14.73
N LEU A 3 13.82 16.15 15.12
CA LEU A 3 14.06 14.77 15.57
C LEU A 3 13.28 14.40 16.86
N ASP A 4 13.28 15.27 17.87
CA ASP A 4 12.54 15.03 19.12
C ASP A 4 11.03 14.95 18.89
N SER A 5 10.51 15.73 17.94
CA SER A 5 9.09 15.73 17.56
C SER A 5 8.68 14.46 16.80
N MET A 6 9.62 13.77 16.16
CA MET A 6 9.38 12.57 15.37
C MET A 6 9.59 11.26 16.15
N ILE A 7 10.17 11.31 17.36
CA ILE A 7 10.41 10.12 18.19
C ILE A 7 9.13 9.33 18.47
N TRP A 8 8.00 10.02 18.65
CA TRP A 8 6.69 9.37 18.82
C TRP A 8 6.29 8.55 17.58
N THR A 9 6.38 9.15 16.40
CA THR A 9 6.09 8.49 15.11
C THR A 9 7.02 7.32 14.84
N ILE A 10 8.33 7.50 15.07
CA ILE A 10 9.33 6.44 14.91
C ILE A 10 9.01 5.26 15.85
N SER A 11 8.63 5.55 17.10
CA SER A 11 8.28 4.51 18.07
C SER A 11 7.05 3.71 17.63
N LEU A 12 6.03 4.38 17.10
CA LEU A 12 4.84 3.72 16.54
C LEU A 12 5.20 2.84 15.34
N ILE A 13 6.02 3.34 14.42
CA ILE A 13 6.49 2.58 13.26
C ILE A 13 7.24 1.32 13.71
N LEU A 14 8.14 1.44 14.69
CA LEU A 14 8.87 0.29 15.24
C LEU A 14 7.93 -0.74 15.87
N CYS A 15 7.00 -0.31 16.73
CA CYS A 15 6.01 -1.21 17.34
C CYS A 15 5.18 -1.93 16.28
N ALA A 16 4.70 -1.22 15.27
CA ALA A 16 3.87 -1.78 14.23
C ALA A 16 4.67 -2.67 13.24
N MET A 17 5.95 -2.38 12.99
CA MET A 17 6.85 -3.27 12.25
C MET A 17 7.10 -4.58 13.00
N ILE A 18 7.31 -4.52 14.33
CA ILE A 18 7.44 -5.71 15.17
C ILE A 18 6.15 -6.53 15.12
N PHE A 19 4.99 -5.88 15.30
CA PHE A 19 3.69 -6.54 15.20
C PHE A 19 3.46 -7.17 13.82
N GLY A 20 3.75 -6.45 12.74
CA GLY A 20 3.68 -6.96 11.37
C GLY A 20 4.59 -8.17 11.16
N GLY A 21 5.80 -8.18 11.73
CA GLY A 21 6.69 -9.33 11.71
C GLY A 21 6.14 -10.54 12.48
N VAL A 22 5.50 -10.33 13.62
CA VAL A 22 4.81 -11.39 14.37
C VAL A 22 3.64 -11.96 13.58
N MET A 23 2.81 -11.10 12.97
CA MET A 23 1.69 -11.55 12.14
C MET A 23 2.14 -12.34 10.89
N GLU A 24 3.27 -11.95 10.29
CA GLU A 24 3.86 -12.67 9.15
C GLU A 24 4.36 -14.05 9.59
N THR A 25 5.17 -14.11 10.66
CA THR A 25 5.75 -15.38 11.14
C THR A 25 4.72 -16.36 11.69
N THR A 26 3.59 -15.86 12.19
CA THR A 26 2.45 -16.68 12.62
C THR A 26 1.50 -17.07 11.49
N GLY A 27 1.72 -16.59 10.25
CA GLY A 27 0.89 -16.90 9.09
C GLY A 27 -0.48 -16.21 9.06
N MET A 28 -0.71 -15.24 9.96
CA MET A 28 -1.98 -14.50 10.02
C MET A 28 -2.21 -13.63 8.79
N LEU A 29 -1.14 -13.00 8.28
CA LEU A 29 -1.21 -12.17 7.06
C LEU A 29 -1.62 -12.97 5.83
N GLY A 30 -1.03 -14.17 5.65
CA GLY A 30 -1.40 -15.09 4.56
C GLY A 30 -2.86 -15.55 4.65
N SER A 31 -3.34 -15.89 5.85
CA SER A 31 -4.74 -16.29 6.08
C SER A 31 -5.74 -15.20 5.69
N LEU A 32 -5.41 -13.93 5.98
CA LEU A 32 -6.22 -12.77 5.59
C LEU A 32 -6.28 -12.62 4.07
N VAL A 33 -5.13 -12.73 3.41
CA VAL A 33 -5.00 -12.62 1.96
C VAL A 33 -5.79 -13.73 1.26
N ASP A 34 -5.71 -14.97 1.73
CA ASP A 34 -6.46 -16.09 1.17
C ASP A 34 -7.97 -15.85 1.19
N VAL A 35 -8.50 -15.23 2.25
CA VAL A 35 -9.92 -14.86 2.33
C VAL A 35 -10.27 -13.81 1.28
N ILE A 36 -9.43 -12.79 1.11
CA ILE A 36 -9.66 -11.71 0.15
C ILE A 36 -9.57 -12.25 -1.30
N LEU A 37 -8.59 -13.11 -1.58
CA LEU A 37 -8.34 -13.67 -2.91
C LEU A 37 -9.38 -14.70 -3.36
N LYS A 38 -10.22 -15.23 -2.45
CA LYS A 38 -11.41 -16.02 -2.86
C LYS A 38 -12.35 -15.22 -3.77
N ILE A 39 -12.41 -13.91 -3.57
CA ILE A 39 -13.28 -12.98 -4.30
C ILE A 39 -12.47 -12.30 -5.42
N ALA A 40 -11.23 -11.92 -5.14
CA ALA A 40 -10.34 -11.23 -6.06
C ALA A 40 -9.61 -12.22 -6.98
N LYS A 41 -10.24 -12.60 -8.10
CA LYS A 41 -9.67 -13.55 -9.07
C LYS A 41 -8.85 -12.87 -10.17
N GLY A 42 -7.74 -13.51 -10.53
CA GLY A 42 -6.82 -13.08 -11.58
C GLY A 42 -6.05 -11.80 -11.23
N VAL A 43 -5.20 -11.37 -12.16
CA VAL A 43 -4.30 -10.22 -11.98
C VAL A 43 -5.05 -8.92 -11.64
N GLY A 44 -6.14 -8.61 -12.34
CA GLY A 44 -6.95 -7.42 -12.05
C GLY A 44 -7.60 -7.46 -10.67
N GLY A 45 -8.11 -8.62 -10.25
CA GLY A 45 -8.64 -8.82 -8.91
C GLY A 45 -7.56 -8.63 -7.84
N LEU A 46 -6.39 -9.23 -8.05
CA LEU A 46 -5.24 -9.12 -7.14
C LEU A 46 -4.79 -7.66 -6.94
N VAL A 47 -4.64 -6.90 -8.03
CA VAL A 47 -4.28 -5.46 -7.96
C VAL A 47 -5.36 -4.66 -7.24
N THR A 48 -6.63 -4.91 -7.56
CA THR A 48 -7.76 -4.24 -6.90
C THR A 48 -7.78 -4.52 -5.39
N ALA A 49 -7.61 -5.78 -4.99
CA ALA A 49 -7.55 -6.19 -3.59
C ALA A 49 -6.39 -5.51 -2.85
N THR A 50 -5.23 -5.43 -3.50
CA THR A 50 -4.04 -4.74 -2.96
C THR A 50 -4.35 -3.27 -2.69
N ILE A 51 -4.88 -2.56 -3.69
CA ILE A 51 -5.19 -1.12 -3.62
C ILE A 51 -6.24 -0.85 -2.54
N VAL A 52 -7.34 -1.60 -2.53
CA VAL A 52 -8.42 -1.43 -1.55
C VAL A 52 -7.93 -1.72 -0.13
N THR A 53 -7.14 -2.78 0.04
CA THR A 53 -6.55 -3.13 1.34
C THR A 53 -5.59 -2.05 1.82
N CYS A 54 -4.75 -1.52 0.92
CA CYS A 54 -3.84 -0.44 1.24
C CYS A 54 -4.61 0.81 1.69
N ILE A 55 -5.60 1.25 0.92
CA ILE A 55 -6.44 2.42 1.28
C ILE A 55 -7.13 2.20 2.64
N PHE A 56 -7.65 0.99 2.88
CA PHE A 56 -8.30 0.64 4.14
C PHE A 56 -7.33 0.70 5.33
N ILE A 57 -6.14 0.11 5.20
CA ILE A 57 -5.14 0.17 6.27
C ILE A 57 -4.74 1.61 6.51
N ASN A 58 -4.47 2.38 5.45
CA ASN A 58 -4.11 3.80 5.55
C ASN A 58 -5.16 4.64 6.29
N PHE A 59 -6.44 4.34 6.07
CA PHE A 59 -7.57 4.98 6.76
C PHE A 59 -7.62 4.63 8.26
N VAL A 60 -7.36 3.36 8.61
CA VAL A 60 -7.45 2.84 9.98
C VAL A 60 -6.21 3.18 10.81
N THR A 61 -5.00 3.01 10.24
CA THR A 61 -3.73 3.18 10.97
C THR A 61 -3.24 4.61 10.97
N ALA A 62 -3.83 5.49 10.15
CA ALA A 62 -3.45 6.89 10.02
C ALA A 62 -1.96 7.11 9.64
N ASP A 63 -1.33 6.08 9.07
CA ASP A 63 0.10 6.07 8.76
C ASP A 63 0.36 5.35 7.43
N GLN A 64 0.98 6.09 6.50
CA GLN A 64 1.34 5.61 5.17
C GLN A 64 2.36 4.47 5.19
N TYR A 65 3.36 4.52 6.07
CA TYR A 65 4.41 3.50 6.13
C TYR A 65 3.83 2.15 6.53
N LEU A 66 2.94 2.13 7.52
CA LEU A 66 2.26 0.91 7.95
C LEU A 66 1.38 0.33 6.85
N SER A 67 0.66 1.19 6.14
CA SER A 67 -0.14 0.79 4.99
C SER A 67 0.69 0.06 3.93
N ILE A 68 1.84 0.63 3.56
CA ILE A 68 2.72 0.06 2.53
C ILE A 68 3.38 -1.24 3.01
N VAL A 69 3.92 -1.25 4.22
CA VAL A 69 4.68 -2.41 4.74
C VAL A 69 3.78 -3.61 4.99
N ILE A 70 2.62 -3.41 5.63
CA ILE A 70 1.70 -4.51 5.96
C ILE A 70 1.13 -5.10 4.67
N THR A 71 0.59 -4.25 3.79
CA THR A 71 -0.01 -4.70 2.52
C THR A 71 1.04 -5.35 1.61
N GLY A 72 2.26 -4.78 1.57
CA GLY A 72 3.35 -5.34 0.77
C GLY A 72 3.76 -6.73 1.23
N ARG A 73 3.78 -7.01 2.55
CA ARG A 73 4.03 -8.34 3.09
C ARG A 73 2.89 -9.30 2.77
N MET A 74 1.66 -8.87 3.04
CA MET A 74 0.43 -9.63 2.78
C MET A 74 0.37 -10.17 1.35
N TYR A 75 0.51 -9.30 0.35
CA TYR A 75 0.28 -9.69 -1.05
C TYR A 75 1.52 -10.21 -1.78
N LYS A 76 2.71 -10.19 -1.17
CA LYS A 76 3.97 -10.59 -1.83
C LYS A 76 3.86 -11.96 -2.51
N THR A 77 3.50 -12.98 -1.73
CA THR A 77 3.41 -14.37 -2.23
C THR A 77 2.30 -14.53 -3.27
N ALA A 78 1.23 -13.75 -3.18
CA ALA A 78 0.14 -13.77 -4.17
C ALA A 78 0.58 -13.22 -5.54
N TYR A 79 1.40 -12.16 -5.57
CA TYR A 79 1.96 -11.65 -6.82
C TYR A 79 2.98 -12.61 -7.42
N GLU A 80 3.80 -13.26 -6.58
CA GLU A 80 4.74 -14.30 -7.01
C GLU A 80 3.99 -15.51 -7.62
N ALA A 81 2.88 -15.93 -7.01
CA ALA A 81 2.04 -17.03 -7.51
C ALA A 81 1.42 -16.73 -8.89
N GLU A 82 1.06 -15.47 -9.16
CA GLU A 82 0.57 -15.00 -10.46
C GLU A 82 1.71 -14.70 -11.47
N ASN A 83 2.96 -15.03 -11.13
CA ASN A 83 4.15 -14.84 -11.97
C ASN A 83 4.40 -13.35 -12.35
N LEU A 84 4.09 -12.44 -11.43
CA LEU A 84 4.25 -10.99 -11.61
C LEU A 84 5.57 -10.50 -11.00
N HIS A 85 6.26 -9.60 -11.71
CA HIS A 85 7.47 -8.96 -11.20
C HIS A 85 7.16 -8.11 -9.95
N PRO A 86 8.01 -8.08 -8.90
CA PRO A 86 7.77 -7.33 -7.66
C PRO A 86 7.50 -5.83 -7.86
N LYS A 87 7.98 -5.27 -8.97
CA LYS A 87 7.68 -3.90 -9.41
C LYS A 87 6.18 -3.63 -9.54
N ASN A 88 5.37 -4.61 -9.96
CA ASN A 88 3.92 -4.43 -10.07
C ASN A 88 3.28 -4.23 -8.69
N LEU A 89 3.71 -5.02 -7.69
CA LEU A 89 3.26 -4.86 -6.31
C LEU A 89 3.72 -3.51 -5.75
N SER A 90 5.00 -3.17 -5.92
CA SER A 90 5.52 -1.86 -5.50
C SER A 90 4.74 -0.70 -6.12
N ARG A 91 4.44 -0.77 -7.42
CA ARG A 91 3.61 0.23 -8.10
C ARG A 91 2.22 0.32 -7.48
N ALA A 92 1.54 -0.81 -7.27
CA ALA A 92 0.21 -0.83 -6.66
C ALA A 92 0.20 -0.25 -5.23
N LEU A 93 1.25 -0.48 -4.45
CA LEU A 93 1.40 0.09 -3.10
C LEU A 93 1.58 1.62 -3.15
N GLU A 94 2.39 2.14 -4.06
CA GLU A 94 2.60 3.58 -4.24
C GLU A 94 1.35 4.28 -4.81
N ASP A 95 0.70 3.66 -5.79
CA ASP A 95 -0.52 4.21 -6.40
C ASP A 95 -1.68 4.32 -5.41
N SER A 96 -1.63 3.57 -4.30
CA SER A 96 -2.66 3.54 -3.26
C SER A 96 -2.19 4.16 -1.95
N GLY A 97 -1.31 3.50 -1.21
CA GLY A 97 -0.89 3.89 0.15
C GLY A 97 -0.27 5.27 0.19
N THR A 98 0.61 5.59 -0.76
CA THR A 98 1.26 6.91 -0.81
C THR A 98 0.27 8.00 -1.20
N LEU A 99 -0.57 7.73 -2.19
CA LEU A 99 -1.44 8.77 -2.74
C LEU A 99 -2.73 9.00 -1.95
N THR A 100 -3.25 8.02 -1.22
CA THR A 100 -4.43 8.24 -0.39
C THR A 100 -4.11 8.79 0.99
N SER A 101 -2.84 8.78 1.40
CA SER A 101 -2.40 9.27 2.71
C SER A 101 -2.76 10.75 2.95
N PRO A 102 -2.47 11.69 2.01
CA PRO A 102 -2.88 13.09 2.15
C PRO A 102 -4.40 13.31 2.10
N LEU A 103 -5.20 12.34 1.65
CA LEU A 103 -6.65 12.51 1.54
C LEU A 103 -7.37 12.32 2.87
N ILE A 104 -6.69 11.72 3.85
CA ILE A 104 -7.27 11.33 5.13
C ILE A 104 -6.85 12.37 6.18
N PRO A 105 -7.79 13.17 6.73
CA PRO A 105 -7.46 14.32 7.59
C PRO A 105 -6.61 14.00 8.81
N TRP A 106 -6.81 12.82 9.40
CA TRP A 106 -6.12 12.36 10.59
C TRP A 106 -4.86 11.55 10.29
N ASN A 107 -4.51 11.36 9.01
CA ASN A 107 -3.25 10.75 8.62
C ASN A 107 -2.12 11.79 8.73
N THR A 108 -0.89 11.34 9.00
CA THR A 108 0.31 12.17 9.08
C THR A 108 0.46 13.13 7.88
N CYS A 109 0.27 12.66 6.64
CA CYS A 109 0.39 13.54 5.47
C CYS A 109 -0.81 14.49 5.34
N GLY A 110 -2.00 14.05 5.74
CA GLY A 110 -3.19 14.91 5.78
C GLY A 110 -3.02 16.06 6.77
N ALA A 111 -2.53 15.76 7.99
CA ALA A 111 -2.22 16.75 9.02
C ALA A 111 -1.18 17.77 8.53
N PHE A 112 -0.10 17.31 7.89
CA PHE A 112 0.89 18.19 7.29
C PHE A 112 0.28 19.13 6.23
N MET A 113 -0.60 18.63 5.36
CA MET A 113 -1.24 19.45 4.33
C MET A 113 -2.17 20.51 4.92
N ILE A 114 -2.89 20.18 5.99
CA ILE A 114 -3.75 21.13 6.71
C ILE A 114 -2.91 22.27 7.31
N GLU A 115 -1.78 21.94 7.94
CA GLU A 115 -0.86 22.93 8.51
C GLU A 115 -0.19 23.79 7.44
N ALA A 116 0.29 23.17 6.36
CA ALA A 116 1.01 23.85 5.30
C ALA A 116 0.12 24.77 4.46
N LEU A 117 -1.11 24.34 4.15
CA LEU A 117 -2.05 25.09 3.33
C LEU A 117 -2.94 26.02 4.16
N ALA A 118 -2.98 25.86 5.49
CA ALA A 118 -3.82 26.61 6.41
C ALA A 118 -5.32 26.61 6.03
N ILE A 119 -5.80 25.49 5.47
CA ILE A 119 -7.20 25.29 5.06
C ILE A 119 -7.75 23.99 5.62
N GLU A 120 -9.07 23.90 5.71
CA GLU A 120 -9.75 22.69 6.12
C GLU A 120 -9.49 21.56 5.12
N PRO A 121 -9.26 20.31 5.57
CA PRO A 121 -8.93 19.21 4.67
C PRO A 121 -9.94 18.99 3.53
N TRP A 122 -11.23 19.13 3.82
CA TRP A 122 -12.29 18.99 2.81
C TRP A 122 -12.25 20.07 1.71
N SER A 123 -11.50 21.14 1.92
CA SER A 123 -11.32 22.21 0.92
C SER A 123 -10.30 21.84 -0.15
N TYR A 124 -9.28 21.00 0.12
CA TYR A 124 -8.29 20.61 -0.88
C TYR A 124 -8.49 19.19 -1.42
N VAL A 125 -9.04 18.29 -0.61
CA VAL A 125 -9.22 16.87 -0.95
C VAL A 125 -9.90 16.66 -2.32
N PRO A 126 -10.96 17.41 -2.70
CA PRO A 126 -11.58 17.27 -4.02
C PRO A 126 -10.67 17.67 -5.19
N TYR A 127 -9.70 18.56 -4.97
CA TYR A 127 -8.78 19.06 -5.99
C TYR A 127 -7.51 18.21 -6.13
N ALA A 128 -7.30 17.23 -5.26
CA ALA A 128 -6.18 16.29 -5.31
C ALA A 128 -6.41 15.21 -6.40
N PHE A 129 -6.62 15.64 -7.65
CA PHE A 129 -7.05 14.77 -8.75
C PHE A 129 -6.12 13.59 -9.00
N LEU A 130 -4.80 13.79 -8.89
CA LEU A 130 -3.80 12.74 -9.08
C LEU A 130 -3.99 11.63 -8.04
N ASN A 131 -4.28 11.99 -6.80
CA ASN A 131 -4.45 11.06 -5.69
C ASN A 131 -5.68 10.17 -5.86
N TRP A 132 -6.74 10.70 -6.47
CA TRP A 132 -7.96 9.96 -6.79
C TRP A 132 -7.82 9.10 -8.05
N LEU A 133 -7.18 9.66 -9.08
CA LEU A 133 -7.11 9.01 -10.39
C LEU A 133 -6.13 7.85 -10.42
N ASN A 134 -4.99 7.96 -9.72
CA ASN A 134 -3.95 6.95 -9.83
C ASN A 134 -4.37 5.55 -9.33
N PRO A 135 -5.06 5.39 -8.18
CA PRO A 135 -5.63 4.09 -7.79
C PRO A 135 -6.53 3.48 -8.88
N ILE A 136 -7.36 4.32 -9.52
CA ILE A 136 -8.29 3.89 -10.58
C ILE A 136 -7.50 3.41 -11.81
N VAL A 137 -6.50 4.17 -12.24
CA VAL A 137 -5.64 3.81 -13.37
C VAL A 137 -4.87 2.53 -13.09
N SER A 138 -4.35 2.36 -11.87
CA SER A 138 -3.63 1.16 -11.46
C SER A 138 -4.52 -0.09 -11.49
N ILE A 139 -5.78 0.03 -11.05
CA ILE A 139 -6.79 -1.03 -11.20
C ILE A 139 -7.02 -1.37 -12.68
N ILE A 140 -7.20 -0.35 -13.53
CA ILE A 140 -7.38 -0.55 -14.98
C ILE A 140 -6.17 -1.28 -15.58
N TYR A 141 -4.95 -0.94 -15.19
CA TYR A 141 -3.74 -1.64 -15.63
C TYR A 141 -3.70 -3.09 -15.17
N GLY A 142 -4.19 -3.38 -13.96
CA GLY A 142 -4.36 -4.74 -13.46
C GLY A 142 -5.30 -5.58 -14.35
N PHE A 143 -6.42 -5.01 -14.80
CA PHE A 143 -7.38 -5.72 -15.66
C PHE A 143 -6.96 -5.81 -17.13
N THR A 144 -6.36 -4.74 -17.66
CA THR A 144 -5.93 -4.68 -19.07
C THR A 144 -4.61 -5.40 -19.32
N GLY A 145 -3.84 -5.69 -18.26
CA GLY A 145 -2.48 -6.23 -18.37
C GLY A 145 -1.46 -5.20 -18.87
N PHE A 146 -1.86 -3.93 -19.05
CA PHE A 146 -0.96 -2.88 -19.50
C PHE A 146 0.12 -2.62 -18.45
N SER A 147 1.38 -2.68 -18.87
CA SER A 147 2.54 -2.55 -17.97
C SER A 147 2.55 -3.53 -16.78
N MET A 148 1.92 -4.71 -16.91
CA MET A 148 2.03 -5.80 -15.93
C MET A 148 3.20 -6.72 -16.29
N GLU A 149 4.36 -6.42 -15.71
CA GLU A 149 5.62 -7.10 -16.04
C GLU A 149 5.70 -8.48 -15.37
N LYS A 150 6.11 -9.52 -16.10
CA LYS A 150 6.21 -10.88 -15.53
C LYS A 150 7.60 -11.13 -14.96
N LEU A 151 7.71 -12.07 -14.02
CA LEU A 151 9.01 -12.54 -13.54
C LEU A 151 9.81 -13.15 -14.69
N ASP A 152 11.02 -12.64 -14.91
CA ASP A 152 11.95 -13.15 -15.90
C ASP A 152 12.73 -14.32 -15.27
N LYS A 153 12.34 -15.55 -15.60
CA LYS A 153 12.87 -16.79 -14.99
C LYS A 153 14.38 -17.00 -15.17
N THR A 154 15.07 -16.11 -15.90
CA THR A 154 16.49 -16.22 -16.25
C THR A 154 17.41 -15.50 -15.24
N LYS A 155 16.91 -14.59 -14.40
CA LYS A 155 17.78 -13.73 -13.55
C LYS A 155 17.99 -14.22 -12.11
N ASP A 156 17.12 -15.08 -11.57
CA ASP A 156 17.23 -15.55 -10.17
C ASP A 156 18.25 -16.68 -9.97
N THR A 157 18.76 -17.30 -11.04
CA THR A 157 19.80 -18.35 -10.94
C THR A 157 21.23 -17.79 -10.85
N ALA A 158 21.43 -16.47 -10.90
CA ALA A 158 22.75 -15.84 -10.91
C ALA A 158 23.23 -15.37 -9.52
N THR A 159 22.43 -15.57 -8.47
CA THR A 159 22.81 -15.19 -7.09
C THR A 159 22.54 -16.35 -6.13
N VAL A 160 23.32 -17.42 -6.26
CA VAL A 160 23.57 -18.40 -5.19
C VAL A 160 25.08 -18.58 -5.06
#